data_AF-A0A2D4L4U3-F1
#
_entry.id   AF-A0A2D4L4U3-F1
#
_cell.length_a   1.000
_cell.length_b   1.000
_cell.length_c   1.000
_cell.angle_alpha   90.00
_cell.angle_beta   90.00
_cell.angle_gamma   90.00
#
_symmetry.space_group_name_H-M   'P 1'
#
loop_
_entity.id
_entity.type
_entity.pdbx_description
1 polymer ?
#
loop_
_entity_poly.entity_id
_entity_poly.type
_entity_poly.pdbx_seq_one_letter_code
_entity_poly.pdbx_strand_id
1 'polypeptide(L)'
;YMGGRRLPVKRDAVPAFGFVNMPKTAKPKGREQEKKTIHPYSRKAAQLTKEAHKQVKKEKLKNEKAFRLSIVGEKLLWFQCHLDPDKMEYTKKEASELVENYLQRFRDELEQIELHNSIKGRQSRQHSSRETVIKQTIERERQQYEGYGIEIPDIVNCKHLRYFRDWDGDLKKLPNIKMRKLSSKDQ
;
A
#
# COMPACT_ATOMS: atom_id res chain seq x y z
N TYR A 1 76.63 -58.69 7.59
CA TYR A 1 75.78 -58.43 8.77
C TYR A 1 74.36 -58.21 8.27
N MET A 2 73.53 -59.26 8.23
CA MET A 2 72.58 -59.64 9.31
C MET A 2 71.73 -58.41 9.69
N GLY A 3 70.42 -58.33 9.47
CA GLY A 3 69.39 -59.29 9.08
C GLY A 3 68.03 -58.66 9.44
N GLY A 4 66.96 -58.98 8.71
CA GLY A 4 65.62 -58.50 9.09
C GLY A 4 64.55 -58.68 8.02
N ARG A 5 64.23 -59.94 7.70
CA ARG A 5 63.13 -60.35 6.82
C ARG A 5 61.79 -59.83 7.36
N ARG A 6 60.98 -59.16 6.53
CA ARG A 6 59.53 -59.05 6.74
C ARG A 6 58.83 -59.68 5.54
N LEU A 7 58.44 -60.94 5.71
CA LEU A 7 57.52 -61.65 4.83
C LEU A 7 56.11 -61.07 5.01
N PRO A 8 55.26 -61.07 3.96
CA PRO A 8 53.90 -60.55 4.03
C PRO A 8 53.02 -61.51 4.86
N VAL A 9 52.45 -60.99 5.95
CA VAL A 9 51.44 -61.70 6.74
C VAL A 9 50.13 -61.67 5.95
N LYS A 10 49.61 -62.87 5.68
CA LYS A 10 48.32 -63.12 5.02
C LYS A 10 47.21 -62.38 5.78
N ARG A 11 46.39 -61.64 5.04
CA ARG A 11 45.13 -61.08 5.54
C ARG A 11 44.12 -62.22 5.63
N ASP A 12 43.91 -62.74 6.83
CA ASP A 12 42.77 -63.60 7.10
C ASP A 12 41.50 -62.73 7.06
N ALA A 13 40.53 -63.15 6.25
CA ALA A 13 39.24 -62.51 6.10
C ALA A 13 38.43 -62.72 7.39
N VAL A 14 38.26 -61.65 8.17
CA VAL A 14 37.35 -61.64 9.32
C VAL A 14 35.92 -61.48 8.79
N PRO A 15 34.97 -62.36 9.17
CA PRO A 15 33.60 -62.29 8.69
C PRO A 15 32.94 -61.01 9.21
N ALA A 16 32.29 -60.28 8.30
CA ALA A 16 31.48 -59.11 8.62
C ALA A 16 30.33 -59.52 9.55
N PHE A 17 30.46 -59.22 10.84
CA PHE A 17 29.34 -59.26 11.78
C PHE A 17 28.32 -58.20 11.35
N GLY A 18 27.26 -58.66 10.67
CA GLY A 18 26.11 -57.85 10.32
C GLY A 18 25.46 -57.33 11.60
N PHE A 19 25.52 -56.02 11.81
CA PHE A 19 24.68 -55.34 12.79
C PHE A 19 23.22 -55.51 12.33
N VAL A 20 22.50 -56.40 13.00
CA VAL A 20 21.05 -56.56 12.84
C VAL A 20 20.40 -55.24 13.28
N ASN A 21 19.89 -54.48 12.33
CA ASN A 21 19.03 -53.32 12.60
C ASN A 21 17.73 -53.83 13.24
N MET A 22 17.68 -53.84 14.57
CA MET A 22 16.45 -54.06 15.32
C MET A 22 15.53 -52.85 15.11
N PRO A 23 14.32 -53.00 14.55
CA PRO A 23 13.40 -51.88 14.39
C PRO A 23 13.01 -51.39 15.78
N LYS A 24 13.39 -50.14 16.11
CA LYS A 24 12.91 -49.45 17.31
C LYS A 24 11.38 -49.55 17.34
N THR A 25 10.88 -50.21 18.37
CA THR A 25 9.46 -50.35 18.70
C THR A 25 8.71 -49.04 18.43
N ALA A 26 7.71 -49.10 17.55
CA ALA A 26 6.83 -47.98 17.27
C ALA A 26 6.15 -47.56 18.58
N LYS A 27 6.38 -46.32 19.02
CA LYS A 27 5.68 -45.74 20.16
C LYS A 27 4.16 -45.73 19.86
N PRO A 28 3.30 -45.97 20.85
CA PRO A 28 1.86 -46.07 20.64
C PRO A 28 1.33 -44.78 20.00
N LYS A 29 0.60 -44.96 18.89
CA LYS A 29 -0.23 -43.93 18.25
C LYS A 29 -1.38 -43.60 19.20
N GLY A 30 -1.20 -42.57 20.01
CA GLY A 30 -2.16 -42.23 21.06
C GLY A 30 -1.77 -40.99 21.83
N ARG A 31 -1.52 -39.90 21.11
CA ARG A 31 -1.63 -38.56 21.68
C ARG A 31 -1.98 -37.66 20.52
N GLU A 32 -3.23 -37.22 20.49
CA GLU A 32 -3.60 -35.95 19.87
C GLU A 32 -2.47 -34.99 20.23
N GLN A 33 -1.68 -34.57 19.24
CA GLN A 33 -0.53 -33.72 19.49
C GLN A 33 -1.07 -32.37 19.88
N GLU A 34 -1.40 -32.22 21.17
CA GLU A 34 -1.57 -30.94 21.84
C GLU A 34 -0.55 -30.00 21.24
N LYS A 35 -1.02 -28.87 20.68
CA LYS A 35 -0.18 -27.89 20.00
C LYS A 35 1.02 -27.61 20.89
N LYS A 36 2.16 -28.23 20.60
CA LYS A 36 3.33 -28.21 21.47
C LYS A 36 3.67 -26.74 21.74
N THR A 37 3.58 -26.34 23.00
CA THR A 37 3.91 -24.97 23.43
C THR A 37 5.31 -24.65 22.91
N ILE A 38 5.37 -23.72 21.96
CA ILE A 38 6.63 -23.36 21.30
C ILE A 38 7.36 -22.42 22.25
N HIS A 39 8.54 -22.83 22.71
CA HIS A 39 9.37 -21.94 23.54
C HIS A 39 9.75 -20.68 22.74
N PRO A 40 9.69 -19.48 23.34
CA PRO A 40 9.90 -18.21 22.63
C PRO A 40 11.26 -18.11 21.92
N TYR A 41 12.31 -18.74 22.48
CA TYR A 41 13.65 -18.75 21.90
C TYR A 41 13.95 -19.97 21.01
N SER A 42 12.94 -20.79 20.68
CA SER A 42 13.14 -21.95 19.81
C SER A 42 13.30 -21.55 18.34
N ARG A 43 13.98 -22.40 17.55
CA ARG A 43 14.08 -22.21 16.09
C ARG A 43 12.72 -22.08 15.42
N LYS A 44 11.72 -22.84 15.90
CA LYS A 44 10.35 -22.79 15.38
C LYS A 44 9.67 -21.45 15.69
N ALA A 45 9.85 -20.90 16.89
CA ALA A 45 9.39 -19.55 17.21
C ALA A 45 10.05 -18.49 16.31
N ALA A 46 11.37 -18.57 16.12
CA ALA A 46 12.09 -17.64 15.25
C ALA A 46 11.62 -17.69 13.78
N GLN A 47 11.26 -18.88 13.27
CA GLN A 47 10.67 -19.04 11.94
C GLN A 47 9.29 -18.39 11.85
N LEU A 48 8.40 -18.66 12.81
CA LEU A 48 7.08 -18.04 12.86
C LEU A 48 7.14 -16.51 12.92
N THR A 49 8.04 -15.96 13.74
CA THR A 49 8.24 -14.51 13.83
C THR A 49 8.72 -13.92 12.51
N LYS A 50 9.65 -14.59 11.80
CA LYS A 50 10.12 -14.16 10.48
C LYS A 50 9.00 -14.17 9.44
N GLU A 51 8.18 -15.23 9.42
CA GLU A 51 7.04 -15.34 8.53
C GLU A 51 5.98 -14.27 8.81
N ALA A 52 5.67 -14.03 10.10
CA ALA A 52 4.76 -12.97 10.52
C ALA A 52 5.27 -11.59 10.06
N HIS A 53 6.54 -11.26 10.28
CA HIS A 53 7.11 -10.00 9.79
C HIS A 53 7.06 -9.87 8.27
N LYS A 54 7.28 -10.97 7.53
CA LYS A 54 7.17 -10.98 6.07
C LYS A 54 5.73 -10.71 5.63
N GLN A 55 4.74 -11.29 6.31
CA GLN A 55 3.32 -11.04 6.04
C GLN A 55 2.94 -9.59 6.34
N VAL A 56 3.31 -9.07 7.51
CA VAL A 56 3.07 -7.66 7.89
C VAL A 56 3.66 -6.69 6.86
N LYS A 57 4.91 -6.92 6.41
CA LYS A 57 5.53 -6.09 5.37
C LYS A 57 4.77 -6.16 4.04
N LYS A 58 4.33 -7.37 3.65
CA LYS A 58 3.56 -7.57 2.40
C LYS A 58 2.21 -6.86 2.47
N GLU A 59 1.51 -6.94 3.59
CA GLU A 59 0.22 -6.26 3.80
C GLU A 59 0.39 -4.75 3.83
N LYS A 60 1.41 -4.24 4.53
CA LYS A 60 1.73 -2.81 4.52
C LYS A 60 1.90 -2.26 3.10
N LEU A 61 2.69 -2.94 2.26
CA LEU A 61 2.90 -2.52 0.86
C LEU A 61 1.62 -2.59 0.02
N LYS A 62 0.73 -3.56 0.29
CA LYS A 62 -0.58 -3.64 -0.37
C LYS A 62 -1.47 -2.46 0.04
N ASN A 63 -1.52 -2.16 1.34
CA ASN A 63 -2.33 -1.08 1.89
C ASN A 63 -1.83 0.28 1.40
N GLU A 64 -0.52 0.51 1.35
CA GLU A 64 0.06 1.74 0.77
C GLU A 64 -0.30 1.93 -0.71
N LYS A 65 -0.28 0.84 -1.50
CA LYS A 65 -0.72 0.89 -2.90
C LYS A 65 -2.21 1.18 -3.02
N ALA A 66 -3.04 0.49 -2.25
CA ALA A 66 -4.49 0.70 -2.23
C ALA A 66 -4.83 2.13 -1.80
N PHE A 67 -4.16 2.66 -0.77
CA PHE A 67 -4.34 4.01 -0.28
C PHE A 67 -3.99 5.07 -1.34
N ARG A 68 -2.87 4.91 -2.05
CA ARG A 68 -2.52 5.80 -3.17
C ARG A 68 -3.57 5.79 -4.28
N LEU A 69 -4.11 4.61 -4.61
CA LEU A 69 -5.18 4.48 -5.60
C LEU A 69 -6.49 5.10 -5.10
N SER A 70 -6.80 4.97 -3.81
CA SER A 70 -7.97 5.61 -3.18
C SER A 70 -7.91 7.12 -3.31
N ILE A 71 -6.77 7.73 -2.98
CA ILE A 71 -6.58 9.18 -3.09
C ILE A 71 -6.85 9.66 -4.52
N VAL A 72 -6.31 8.95 -5.52
CA VAL A 72 -6.54 9.29 -6.93
C VAL A 72 -8.01 9.10 -7.28
N GLY A 73 -8.62 7.98 -6.89
CA GLY A 73 -10.03 7.69 -7.14
C GLY A 73 -10.96 8.74 -6.54
N GLU A 74 -10.76 9.13 -5.28
CA GLU A 74 -11.52 10.18 -4.60
C GLU A 74 -11.39 11.53 -5.30
N LYS A 75 -10.17 11.89 -5.71
CA LYS A 75 -9.94 13.09 -6.52
C LYS A 75 -10.75 13.04 -7.82
N LEU A 76 -10.71 11.92 -8.52
CA LEU A 76 -11.45 11.76 -9.78
C LEU A 76 -12.97 11.80 -9.57
N LEU A 77 -13.48 11.15 -8.54
CA LEU A 77 -14.90 11.19 -8.21
C LEU A 77 -15.36 12.62 -7.92
N TRP A 78 -14.55 13.42 -7.23
CA TRP A 78 -14.84 14.84 -7.04
C TRP A 78 -15.01 15.54 -8.40
N PHE A 79 -14.06 15.38 -9.32
CA PHE A 79 -14.16 15.99 -10.65
C PHE A 79 -15.41 15.52 -11.38
N GLN A 80 -15.71 14.22 -11.38
CA GLN A 80 -16.88 13.65 -12.04
C GLN A 80 -18.19 14.24 -11.53
N CYS A 81 -18.34 14.40 -10.20
CA CYS A 81 -19.53 14.99 -9.57
C CYS A 81 -19.71 16.48 -9.87
N HIS A 82 -18.64 17.20 -10.23
CA HIS A 82 -18.67 18.62 -10.55
C HIS A 82 -18.66 18.89 -12.06
N LEU A 83 -18.78 17.85 -12.89
CA LEU A 83 -19.04 18.01 -14.32
C LEU A 83 -20.52 18.29 -14.56
N ASP A 84 -20.77 19.17 -15.53
CA ASP A 84 -22.09 19.43 -16.08
C ASP A 84 -22.51 18.21 -16.91
N PRO A 85 -23.67 17.58 -16.64
CA PRO A 85 -24.12 16.39 -17.37
C PRO A 85 -24.38 16.66 -18.86
N ASP A 86 -24.79 17.88 -19.23
CA ASP A 86 -25.30 18.19 -20.57
C ASP A 86 -24.21 18.69 -21.52
N LYS A 87 -23.08 19.14 -20.96
CA LYS A 87 -21.97 19.69 -21.73
C LYS A 87 -21.20 18.61 -22.49
N MET A 88 -20.79 18.84 -23.74
CA MET A 88 -20.07 17.81 -24.52
C MET A 88 -18.56 18.04 -24.64
N GLU A 89 -18.09 19.24 -24.33
CA GLU A 89 -16.70 19.64 -24.41
C GLU A 89 -16.40 20.74 -23.38
N TYR A 90 -15.19 20.73 -22.84
CA TYR A 90 -14.71 21.79 -21.96
C TYR A 90 -13.60 22.56 -22.66
N THR A 91 -13.64 23.87 -22.54
CA THR A 91 -12.49 24.69 -22.91
C THR A 91 -11.39 24.57 -21.84
N LYS A 92 -10.16 24.94 -22.21
CA LYS A 92 -9.05 24.98 -21.24
C LYS A 92 -9.35 25.88 -20.05
N LYS A 93 -9.97 27.03 -20.30
CA LYS A 93 -10.36 28.00 -19.27
C LYS A 93 -11.32 27.38 -18.26
N GLU A 94 -12.35 26.69 -18.73
CA GLU A 94 -13.32 26.03 -17.85
C GLU A 94 -12.69 24.86 -17.08
N ALA A 95 -11.71 24.18 -17.68
CA ALA A 95 -10.94 23.17 -16.97
C ALA A 95 -10.09 23.78 -15.84
N SER A 96 -9.49 24.95 -16.07
CA SER A 96 -8.79 25.72 -15.03
C SER A 96 -9.73 26.23 -13.94
N GLU A 97 -10.94 26.69 -14.30
CA GLU A 97 -11.97 27.09 -13.32
C GLU A 97 -12.41 25.89 -12.46
N LEU A 98 -12.57 24.71 -13.05
CA LEU A 98 -12.91 23.49 -12.32
C LEU A 98 -11.79 23.08 -11.34
N VAL A 99 -10.52 23.30 -11.72
CA VAL A 99 -9.37 23.10 -10.83
C VAL A 99 -9.39 24.09 -9.67
N GLU A 100 -9.69 25.36 -9.90
CA GLU A 100 -9.80 26.34 -8.82
C GLU A 100 -10.91 25.98 -7.83
N ASN A 101 -12.05 25.50 -8.33
CA ASN A 101 -13.12 24.97 -7.48
C ASN A 101 -12.64 23.76 -6.65
N TYR A 102 -11.85 22.86 -7.26
CA TYR A 102 -11.25 21.73 -6.54
C TYR A 102 -10.32 22.19 -5.41
N LEU A 103 -9.49 23.20 -5.65
CA LEU A 103 -8.59 23.77 -4.64
C LEU A 103 -9.34 24.45 -3.49
N GLN A 104 -10.57 24.91 -3.74
CA GLN A 104 -11.43 25.57 -2.76
C GLN A 104 -12.39 24.61 -2.04
N ARG A 105 -12.36 23.30 -2.33
CA ARG A 105 -13.30 22.31 -1.78
C ARG A 105 -13.38 22.23 -0.25
N PHE A 106 -12.35 22.69 0.47
CA PHE A 106 -12.30 22.70 1.93
C PHE A 106 -12.63 24.06 2.56
N ARG A 107 -13.04 25.06 1.75
CA ARG A 107 -13.32 26.41 2.24
C ARG A 107 -14.38 26.41 3.33
N ASP A 108 -15.49 25.72 3.10
CA ASP A 108 -16.60 25.64 4.04
C ASP A 108 -16.20 24.90 5.34
N GLU A 109 -15.41 23.83 5.23
CA GLU A 109 -14.90 23.08 6.40
C GLU A 109 -13.98 23.95 7.25
N LEU A 110 -13.09 24.72 6.62
CA LEU A 110 -12.19 25.65 7.33
C LEU A 110 -12.96 26.80 7.99
N GLU A 111 -13.95 27.36 7.30
CA GLU A 111 -14.82 28.41 7.84
C GLU A 111 -15.60 27.89 9.05
N GLN A 112 -16.14 26.67 8.99
CA GLN A 112 -16.83 26.05 10.11
C GLN A 112 -15.91 25.84 11.33
N ILE A 113 -14.67 25.39 11.10
CA ILE A 113 -13.66 25.24 12.17
C ILE A 113 -13.32 26.60 12.79
N GLU A 114 -13.14 27.64 11.97
CA GLU A 114 -12.85 29.00 12.41
C GLU A 114 -14.01 29.56 13.24
N LEU A 115 -15.25 29.44 12.76
CA LEU A 115 -16.45 29.87 13.47
C LEU A 115 -16.57 29.18 14.83
N HIS A 116 -16.43 27.86 14.88
CA HIS A 116 -16.49 27.10 16.13
C HIS A 116 -15.42 27.57 17.14
N ASN A 117 -14.19 27.82 16.67
CA ASN A 117 -13.10 28.28 17.52
C ASN A 117 -13.21 29.77 17.89
N SER A 118 -13.97 30.57 17.13
CA SER A 118 -14.18 32.00 17.39
C SER A 118 -15.17 32.28 18.53
N ILE A 119 -15.98 31.28 18.92
CA ILE A 119 -16.92 31.38 20.04
C ILE A 119 -16.13 31.55 21.35
N LYS A 120 -16.23 32.74 21.94
CA LYS A 120 -15.48 33.12 23.14
C LYS A 120 -15.89 32.28 24.35
N GLY A 121 -14.92 31.60 24.97
CA GLY A 121 -15.10 30.81 26.19
C GLY A 121 -13.79 30.16 26.66
N ARG A 122 -13.83 29.44 27.80
CA ARG A 122 -12.70 28.65 28.31
C ARG A 122 -12.56 27.30 27.59
N GLN A 123 -12.74 27.28 26.27
CA GLN A 123 -12.67 26.04 25.49
C GLN A 123 -11.33 25.92 24.78
N SER A 124 -10.76 24.72 24.82
CA SER A 124 -9.56 24.37 24.07
C SER A 124 -9.86 24.36 22.57
N ARG A 125 -8.90 24.78 21.75
CA ARG A 125 -9.03 24.82 20.29
C ARG A 125 -9.38 23.43 19.76
N GLN A 126 -10.55 23.31 19.16
CA GLN A 126 -11.02 22.06 18.58
C GLN A 126 -10.54 21.93 17.12
N HIS A 127 -10.44 20.69 16.64
CA HIS A 127 -10.09 20.36 15.25
C HIS A 127 -8.72 20.84 14.74
N SER A 128 -7.80 21.27 15.62
CA SER A 128 -6.46 21.76 15.27
C SER A 128 -5.70 20.81 14.34
N SER A 129 -5.72 19.50 14.60
CA SER A 129 -5.02 18.50 13.77
C SER A 129 -5.60 18.41 12.36
N ARG A 130 -6.93 18.40 12.22
CA ARG A 130 -7.62 18.35 10.92
C ARG A 130 -7.37 19.62 10.13
N GLU A 131 -7.48 20.78 10.78
CA GLU A 131 -7.20 22.08 10.17
C GLU A 131 -5.78 22.16 9.61
N THR A 132 -4.78 21.70 10.37
CA THR A 132 -3.38 21.64 9.91
C THR A 132 -3.23 20.74 8.69
N VAL A 133 -3.84 19.54 8.69
CA VAL A 133 -3.78 18.62 7.55
C VAL A 133 -4.43 19.22 6.29
N ILE A 134 -5.58 19.89 6.44
CA ILE A 134 -6.25 20.58 5.32
C ILE A 134 -5.35 21.68 4.76
N LYS A 135 -4.83 22.56 5.62
CA LYS A 135 -3.97 23.68 5.19
C LYS A 135 -2.73 23.19 4.45
N GLN A 136 -2.07 22.15 4.97
CA GLN A 136 -0.93 21.51 4.30
C GLN A 136 -1.31 20.86 2.96
N THR A 137 -2.52 20.30 2.85
CA THR A 137 -3.01 19.70 1.61
C THR A 137 -3.25 20.77 0.55
N ILE A 138 -3.95 21.85 0.90
CA ILE A 138 -4.22 22.99 0.02
C ILE A 138 -2.91 23.63 -0.44
N GLU A 139 -1.98 23.88 0.48
CA GLU A 139 -0.67 24.47 0.17
C GLU A 139 0.08 23.61 -0.85
N ARG A 140 0.14 22.29 -0.63
CA ARG A 140 0.77 21.37 -1.57
C ARG A 140 0.09 21.41 -2.92
N GLU A 141 -1.23 21.30 -3.00
CA GLU A 141 -1.95 21.29 -4.27
C GLU A 141 -1.81 22.62 -5.03
N ARG A 142 -1.79 23.77 -4.34
CA ARG A 142 -1.52 25.09 -4.94
C ARG A 142 -0.11 25.17 -5.51
N GLN A 143 0.90 24.74 -4.75
CA GLN A 143 2.28 24.69 -5.24
C GLN A 143 2.41 23.82 -6.50
N GLN A 144 1.68 22.71 -6.57
CA GLN A 144 1.66 21.85 -7.76
C GLN A 144 1.02 22.56 -8.96
N TYR A 145 -0.11 23.24 -8.75
CA TYR A 145 -0.84 23.95 -9.80
C TYR A 145 -0.04 25.13 -10.38
N GLU A 146 0.59 25.92 -9.52
CA GLU A 146 1.43 27.06 -9.92
C GLU A 146 2.76 26.65 -10.53
N GLY A 147 3.31 25.51 -10.08
CA GLY A 147 4.61 25.00 -10.52
C GLY A 147 4.56 24.18 -11.80
N TYR A 148 4.32 22.87 -11.65
CA TYR A 148 4.44 21.89 -12.74
C TYR A 148 3.10 21.49 -13.37
N GLY A 149 2.00 21.92 -12.78
CA GLY A 149 0.63 21.63 -13.17
C GLY A 149 0.01 20.45 -12.41
N ILE A 150 -1.23 20.63 -11.97
CA ILE A 150 -2.01 19.59 -11.31
C ILE A 150 -2.57 18.62 -12.35
N GLU A 151 -2.51 17.32 -12.04
CA GLU A 151 -2.99 16.27 -12.92
C GLU A 151 -4.49 16.02 -12.75
N ILE A 152 -5.28 16.22 -13.80
CA ILE A 152 -6.73 16.01 -13.82
C ILE A 152 -7.14 15.16 -15.04
N PRO A 153 -8.36 14.58 -15.06
CA PRO A 153 -8.89 13.94 -16.26
C PRO A 153 -8.90 14.90 -17.46
N ASP A 154 -8.58 14.38 -18.64
CA ASP A 154 -8.67 15.17 -19.87
C ASP A 154 -10.13 15.38 -20.28
N ILE A 155 -10.72 16.45 -19.75
CA ILE A 155 -12.10 16.86 -20.03
C ILE A 155 -12.23 17.74 -21.29
N VAL A 156 -11.09 18.18 -21.85
CA VAL A 156 -11.06 19.01 -23.06
C VAL A 156 -11.36 18.17 -24.31
N ASN A 157 -10.99 16.88 -24.29
CA ASN A 157 -11.28 15.96 -25.38
C ASN A 157 -12.60 15.23 -25.15
N CYS A 158 -13.55 15.37 -26.07
CA CYS A 158 -14.89 14.77 -25.95
C CYS A 158 -14.86 13.24 -25.76
N LYS A 159 -13.90 12.54 -26.40
CA LYS A 159 -13.78 11.08 -26.26
C LYS A 159 -13.36 10.67 -24.85
N HIS A 160 -12.40 11.41 -24.29
CA HIS A 160 -11.90 11.16 -22.94
C HIS A 160 -12.94 11.56 -21.89
N LEU A 161 -13.63 12.68 -22.10
CA LEU A 161 -14.73 13.15 -21.27
C LEU A 161 -15.86 12.12 -21.19
N ARG A 162 -16.28 11.56 -22.33
CA ARG A 162 -17.32 10.51 -22.35
C ARG A 162 -16.90 9.29 -21.53
N TYR A 163 -15.69 8.78 -21.75
CA TYR A 163 -15.18 7.66 -20.97
C TYR A 163 -15.12 7.98 -19.47
N PHE A 164 -14.71 9.20 -19.12
CA PHE A 164 -14.63 9.64 -17.74
C PHE A 164 -16.00 9.80 -17.08
N ARG A 165 -17.04 10.21 -17.82
CA ARG A 165 -18.42 10.24 -17.33
C ARG A 165 -18.97 8.85 -17.05
N ASP A 166 -18.76 7.92 -17.98
CA ASP A 166 -19.26 6.55 -17.88
C ASP A 166 -18.47 5.70 -16.86
N TRP A 167 -17.41 6.26 -16.27
CA TRP A 167 -16.60 5.58 -15.27
C TRP A 167 -17.39 5.39 -13.96
N ASP A 168 -17.41 4.15 -13.47
CA ASP A 168 -18.19 3.68 -12.32
C ASP A 168 -17.43 3.79 -10.98
N GLY A 169 -16.32 4.51 -10.95
CA GLY A 169 -15.45 4.57 -9.76
C GLY A 169 -14.54 3.34 -9.58
N ASP A 170 -14.54 2.36 -10.51
CA ASP A 170 -13.66 1.19 -10.41
C ASP A 170 -12.19 1.61 -10.54
N LEU A 171 -11.45 1.46 -9.43
CA LEU A 171 -10.02 1.80 -9.36
C LEU A 171 -9.16 1.01 -10.34
N LYS A 172 -9.61 -0.16 -10.81
CA LYS A 172 -8.90 -0.95 -11.83
C LYS A 172 -8.90 -0.28 -13.20
N LYS A 173 -9.89 0.58 -13.47
CA LYS A 173 -10.04 1.31 -14.74
C LYS A 173 -9.29 2.64 -14.75
N LEU A 174 -8.70 3.06 -13.62
CA LEU A 174 -7.90 4.29 -13.53
C LEU A 174 -6.80 4.40 -14.61
N PRO A 175 -6.03 3.33 -14.94
CA PRO A 175 -4.99 3.43 -15.97
C PRO A 175 -5.53 3.75 -17.37
N ASN A 176 -6.83 3.52 -17.62
CA ASN A 176 -7.46 3.78 -18.90
C ASN A 176 -7.96 5.24 -19.00
N ILE A 177 -8.15 5.92 -17.87
CA ILE A 177 -8.55 7.34 -17.84
C ILE A 177 -7.35 8.16 -18.32
N LYS A 178 -7.57 9.00 -19.33
CA LYS A 178 -6.53 9.90 -19.82
C LYS A 178 -6.44 11.11 -18.90
N MET A 179 -5.25 11.31 -18.37
CA MET A 179 -4.92 12.42 -17.48
C MET A 179 -4.18 13.50 -18.26
N ARG A 180 -4.36 14.74 -17.83
CA ARG A 180 -3.71 15.94 -18.37
C ARG A 180 -3.23 16.81 -17.21
N LYS A 181 -2.06 17.41 -17.37
CA LYS A 181 -1.56 18.42 -16.44
C LYS A 181 -2.08 19.79 -16.86
N LEU A 182 -2.62 20.54 -15.91
CA LEU A 182 -2.99 21.94 -16.07
C LEU A 182 -2.24 22.79 -15.07
N SER A 183 -1.65 23.87 -15.53
CA SER A 183 -1.01 24.88 -14.69
C SER A 183 -1.81 26.17 -14.70
N SER A 184 -1.62 27.03 -13.68
CA SER A 184 -2.18 28.38 -13.66
C SER A 184 -1.78 29.23 -14.88
N LYS A 185 -0.69 28.86 -15.56
CA LYS A 185 -0.23 29.51 -16.80
C LYS A 185 -1.02 29.13 -18.05
N ASP A 186 -1.83 28.06 -17.98
CA ASP A 186 -2.67 27.57 -19.10
C ASP A 186 -4.04 28.27 -19.15
N GLN A 187 -4.28 29.22 -18.24
CA GLN A 187 -5.53 29.95 -18.04
C GLN A 187 -5.72 31.10 -19.05
#